data_AF-A0A945XL94-F1
#
_entry.id   AF-A0A945XL94-F1
#
_cell.length_a   1.000
_cell.length_b   1.000
_cell.length_c   1.000
_cell.angle_alpha   90.00
_cell.angle_beta   90.00
_cell.angle_gamma   90.00
#
_symmetry.space_group_name_H-M   'P 1'
#
loop_
_entity.id
_entity.type
_entity.pdbx_description
1 polymer ?
#
loop_
_entity_poly.entity_id
_entity_poly.type
_entity_poly.pdbx_seq_one_letter_code
_entity_poly.pdbx_strand_id
1 'polypeptide(L)'
;ERLKVIIARKLVPMVERNSSRQDLQDRFQQLIEQYNLGAYSAEQFFEELKQFIGELEQEEQRTLREGLSEEELAIFDLLCSEVTLSEKERNEIKRIAHDLLEKLRALLVIDWRKKQRTKARVDSLIKDMLDELPEQYDDALWSRTCERVYLHVYDKYAGEGVSVYG
;
A
#
# COMPACT_ATOMS: atom_id res chain seq x y z
N GLU A 1 -25.73 4.53 -12.23
CA GLU A 1 -24.88 3.40 -12.66
C GLU A 1 -23.46 3.78 -13.12
N ARG A 2 -23.29 4.70 -14.07
CA ARG A 2 -21.97 5.01 -14.67
C ARG A 2 -20.87 5.39 -13.66
N LEU A 3 -21.16 6.22 -12.66
CA LEU A 3 -20.14 6.65 -11.67
C LEU A 3 -19.66 5.49 -10.77
N LYS A 4 -20.55 4.60 -10.33
CA LYS A 4 -20.17 3.41 -9.55
C LYS A 4 -19.16 2.55 -10.30
N VAL A 5 -19.38 2.34 -11.60
CA VAL A 5 -18.47 1.57 -12.46
C VAL A 5 -17.13 2.28 -12.62
N ILE A 6 -17.12 3.61 -12.78
CA ILE A 6 -15.89 4.40 -12.87
C ILE A 6 -15.08 4.28 -11.57
N ILE A 7 -15.74 4.46 -10.42
CA ILE A 7 -15.11 4.34 -9.10
C ILE A 7 -14.53 2.94 -8.91
N ALA A 8 -15.33 1.89 -9.12
CA ALA A 8 -14.88 0.52 -8.96
C ALA A 8 -13.67 0.20 -9.87
N ARG A 9 -13.71 0.63 -11.13
CA ARG A 9 -12.61 0.41 -12.08
C ARG A 9 -11.32 1.11 -11.66
N LYS A 10 -11.40 2.25 -10.97
CA LYS A 10 -10.25 2.99 -10.45
C LYS A 10 -9.75 2.42 -9.12
N LEU A 11 -10.67 2.08 -8.21
CA LEU A 11 -10.37 1.68 -6.85
C LEU A 11 -9.74 0.29 -6.74
N VAL A 12 -10.22 -0.69 -7.52
CA VAL A 12 -9.71 -2.06 -7.49
C VAL A 12 -8.18 -2.13 -7.66
N PRO A 13 -7.56 -1.56 -8.73
CA PRO A 13 -6.11 -1.59 -8.87
C PRO A 13 -5.38 -0.73 -7.82
N MET A 14 -6.01 0.32 -7.28
CA MET A 14 -5.41 1.12 -6.20
C MET A 14 -5.23 0.29 -4.92
N VAL A 15 -6.25 -0.49 -4.55
CA VAL A 15 -6.22 -1.38 -3.38
C VAL A 15 -5.30 -2.57 -3.60
N GLU A 16 -5.30 -3.13 -4.81
CA GLU A 16 -4.42 -4.25 -5.17
C GLU A 16 -2.94 -3.88 -5.01
N ARG A 17 -2.57 -2.64 -5.38
CA ARG A 17 -1.21 -2.12 -5.27
C ARG A 17 -0.85 -1.66 -3.87
N ASN A 18 -1.81 -1.14 -3.11
CA ASN A 18 -1.57 -0.64 -1.77
C ASN A 18 -2.73 -0.99 -0.84
N SER A 19 -2.51 -1.96 0.04
CA SER A 19 -3.51 -2.46 0.98
C SER A 19 -3.93 -1.42 2.02
N SER A 20 -3.16 -0.32 2.20
CA SER A 20 -3.57 0.78 3.08
C SER A 20 -4.88 1.44 2.64
N ARG A 21 -5.23 1.31 1.34
CA ARG A 21 -6.44 1.89 0.72
C ARG A 21 -7.70 1.05 0.90
N GLN A 22 -7.65 0.00 1.72
CA GLN A 22 -8.82 -0.84 1.99
C GLN A 22 -9.98 -0.04 2.61
N ASP A 23 -9.68 1.00 3.38
CA ASP A 23 -10.68 1.91 3.94
C ASP A 23 -11.52 2.62 2.86
N LEU A 24 -10.91 2.99 1.74
CA LEU A 24 -11.62 3.56 0.59
C LEU A 24 -12.59 2.53 -0.02
N GLN A 25 -12.17 1.28 -0.15
CA GLN A 25 -13.02 0.19 -0.62
C GLN A 25 -14.20 -0.04 0.31
N ASP A 26 -13.97 -0.05 1.62
CA ASP A 26 -15.01 -0.27 2.62
C ASP A 26 -16.01 0.89 2.64
N ARG A 27 -15.53 2.13 2.59
CA ARG A 27 -16.38 3.33 2.49
C ARG A 27 -17.22 3.35 1.22
N PHE A 28 -16.65 2.97 0.08
CA PHE A 28 -17.41 2.89 -1.17
C PHE A 28 -18.52 1.84 -1.10
N GLN A 29 -18.22 0.67 -0.51
CA GLN A 29 -19.21 -0.38 -0.32
C GLN A 29 -20.32 0.05 0.63
N GLN A 30 -19.98 0.70 1.73
CA GLN A 30 -20.94 1.27 2.67
C GLN A 30 -21.83 2.32 1.99
N LEU A 31 -21.26 3.20 1.17
CA LEU A 31 -22.03 4.21 0.43
C LEU A 31 -23.08 3.56 -0.49
N ILE A 32 -22.72 2.48 -1.18
CA ILE A 32 -23.66 1.69 -2.00
C ILE A 32 -24.75 1.05 -1.14
N GLU A 33 -24.37 0.44 -0.02
CA GLU A 33 -25.29 -0.23 0.89
C GLU A 33 -26.33 0.75 1.45
N GLN A 34 -25.89 1.90 1.95
CA GLN A 34 -26.78 2.95 2.47
C GLN A 34 -27.78 3.44 1.42
N TYR A 35 -27.35 3.60 0.17
CA TYR A 35 -28.28 3.92 -0.93
C TYR A 35 -29.30 2.81 -1.17
N ASN A 36 -28.88 1.55 -1.20
CA ASN A 36 -29.79 0.41 -1.39
C ASN A 36 -30.80 0.25 -0.25
N LEU A 37 -30.44 0.69 0.97
CA LEU A 37 -31.33 0.73 2.14
C LEU A 37 -32.26 1.95 2.17
N GLY A 38 -32.15 2.86 1.18
CA GLY A 38 -32.98 4.06 1.09
C GLY A 38 -32.55 5.20 2.02
N ALA A 39 -31.33 5.16 2.55
CA ALA A 39 -30.79 6.23 3.40
C ALA A 39 -30.50 7.53 2.61
N TYR A 40 -30.37 7.43 1.29
CA TYR A 40 -30.11 8.56 0.39
C TYR A 40 -31.17 8.67 -0.71
N SER A 41 -31.54 9.89 -1.07
CA SER A 41 -32.18 10.15 -2.37
C SER A 41 -31.21 9.87 -3.51
N ALA A 42 -31.74 9.76 -4.75
CA ALA A 42 -30.89 9.59 -5.93
C ALA A 42 -29.92 10.75 -6.14
N GLU A 43 -30.36 11.99 -5.86
CA GLU A 43 -29.55 13.20 -5.93
C GLU A 43 -28.46 13.20 -4.86
N GLN A 44 -28.79 12.87 -3.62
CA GLN A 44 -27.81 12.80 -2.53
C GLN A 44 -26.73 11.76 -2.83
N PHE A 45 -27.13 10.55 -3.22
CA PHE A 45 -26.20 9.49 -3.59
C PHE A 45 -25.29 9.91 -4.75
N PHE A 46 -25.82 10.64 -5.72
CA PHE A 46 -25.01 11.16 -6.83
C PHE A 46 -23.95 12.17 -6.39
N GLU A 47 -24.28 13.07 -5.45
CA GLU A 47 -23.29 13.99 -4.89
C GLU A 47 -22.22 13.26 -4.06
N GLU A 48 -22.59 12.28 -3.25
CA GLU A 48 -21.64 11.46 -2.49
C GLU A 48 -20.67 10.72 -3.42
N LEU A 49 -21.15 10.17 -4.55
CA LEU A 49 -20.27 9.54 -5.54
C LEU A 49 -19.30 10.53 -6.18
N LYS A 50 -19.70 11.80 -6.40
CA LYS A 50 -18.78 12.83 -6.91
C LYS A 50 -17.72 13.21 -5.88
N GLN A 51 -18.11 13.34 -4.62
CA GLN A 51 -17.17 13.62 -3.54
C GLN A 51 -16.15 12.49 -3.42
N PHE A 52 -16.61 11.24 -3.45
CA PHE A 52 -15.74 10.07 -3.44
C PHE A 52 -14.77 10.03 -4.62
N ILE A 53 -15.20 10.44 -5.83
CA ILE A 53 -14.28 10.59 -6.97
C ILE A 53 -13.18 11.62 -6.68
N GLY A 54 -13.52 12.76 -6.07
CA GLY A 54 -12.55 13.76 -5.65
C GLY A 54 -11.53 13.23 -4.64
N GLU A 55 -11.95 12.36 -3.72
CA GLU A 55 -11.04 11.67 -2.80
C GLU A 55 -10.09 10.72 -3.53
N LEU A 56 -10.61 9.92 -4.48
CA LEU A 56 -9.77 9.04 -5.28
C LEU A 56 -8.76 9.80 -6.15
N GLU A 57 -9.13 10.99 -6.63
CA GLU A 57 -8.19 11.88 -7.33
C GLU A 57 -7.09 12.38 -6.41
N GLN A 58 -7.41 12.78 -5.18
CA GLN A 58 -6.39 13.19 -4.20
C GLN A 58 -5.45 12.05 -3.83
N GLU A 59 -5.99 10.84 -3.64
CA GLU A 59 -5.21 9.65 -3.32
C GLU A 59 -4.28 9.26 -4.47
N GLU A 60 -4.74 9.34 -5.72
CA GLU A 60 -3.92 9.06 -6.91
C GLU A 60 -2.72 10.03 -7.03
N GLN A 61 -2.87 11.26 -6.55
CA GLN A 61 -1.78 12.24 -6.53
C GLN A 61 -0.79 12.06 -5.37
N ARG A 62 -1.01 11.10 -4.46
CA ARG A 62 -0.11 10.91 -3.30
C ARG A 62 1.31 10.54 -3.68
N THR A 63 1.50 9.75 -4.73
CA THR A 63 2.84 9.41 -5.25
C THR A 63 3.65 10.67 -5.55
N LEU A 64 3.05 11.62 -6.28
CA LEU A 64 3.67 12.91 -6.60
C LEU A 64 3.89 13.79 -5.37
N ARG A 65 2.92 13.84 -4.45
CA ARG A 65 3.02 14.64 -3.21
C ARG A 65 4.09 14.12 -2.27
N GLU A 66 4.21 12.80 -2.15
CA GLU A 66 5.17 12.15 -1.26
C GLU A 66 6.54 12.01 -1.90
N GLY A 67 6.65 12.17 -3.22
CA GLY A 67 7.88 11.99 -3.99
C GLY A 67 8.27 10.52 -4.12
N LEU A 68 7.29 9.63 -4.14
CA LEU A 68 7.45 8.17 -4.16
C LEU A 68 6.77 7.58 -5.39
N SER A 69 7.36 6.52 -5.93
CA SER A 69 6.65 5.60 -6.81
C SER A 69 5.51 4.89 -6.08
N GLU A 70 4.59 4.29 -6.83
CA GLU A 70 3.48 3.53 -6.26
C GLU A 70 3.96 2.32 -5.44
N GLU A 71 5.08 1.72 -5.84
CA GLU A 71 5.77 0.61 -5.17
C GLU A 71 6.31 1.05 -3.79
N GLU A 72 7.04 2.16 -3.77
CA GLU A 72 7.61 2.75 -2.55
C GLU A 72 6.51 3.26 -1.62
N LEU A 73 5.45 3.85 -2.17
CA LEU A 73 4.32 4.35 -1.38
C LEU A 73 3.62 3.22 -0.62
N ALA A 74 3.48 2.04 -1.23
CA ALA A 74 2.87 0.89 -0.57
C ALA A 74 3.69 0.40 0.62
N ILE A 75 5.02 0.35 0.50
CA ILE A 75 5.91 0.02 1.62
C ILE A 75 5.90 1.13 2.67
N PHE A 76 6.00 2.40 2.24
CA PHE A 76 5.95 3.55 3.14
C PHE A 76 4.68 3.55 4.01
N ASP A 77 3.51 3.35 3.40
CA ASP A 77 2.23 3.31 4.12
C ASP A 77 2.16 2.12 5.08
N LEU A 78 2.71 0.96 4.70
CA LEU A 78 2.80 -0.22 5.55
C LEU A 78 3.65 0.06 6.80
N LEU A 79 4.82 0.69 6.61
CA LEU A 79 5.72 1.06 7.69
C LEU A 79 5.06 2.07 8.63
N CYS A 80 4.31 3.03 8.11
CA CYS A 80 3.70 4.10 8.91
C CYS A 80 2.38 3.71 9.61
N SER A 81 1.79 2.54 9.35
CA SER A 81 0.38 2.28 9.68
C SER A 81 0.07 2.15 11.18
N GLU A 82 1.07 1.81 12.02
CA GLU A 82 0.88 1.51 13.45
C GLU A 82 1.59 2.50 14.38
N VAL A 83 2.17 3.58 13.84
CA VAL A 83 2.99 4.53 14.60
C VAL A 83 2.66 5.98 14.24
N THR A 84 2.88 6.87 15.21
CA THR A 84 2.84 8.32 14.95
C THR A 84 4.26 8.81 14.74
N LEU A 85 4.48 9.47 13.60
CA LEU A 85 5.81 9.87 13.14
C LEU A 85 5.84 11.37 12.88
N SER A 86 6.93 12.01 13.28
CA SER A 86 7.26 13.38 12.87
C SER A 86 7.58 13.44 11.38
N GLU A 87 7.60 14.65 10.82
CA GLU A 87 7.97 14.86 9.41
C GLU A 87 9.39 14.34 9.11
N LYS A 88 10.32 14.51 10.06
CA LYS A 88 11.69 14.01 9.92
C LYS A 88 11.73 12.48 9.83
N GLU A 89 11.02 11.79 10.71
CA GLU A 89 10.96 10.32 10.73
C GLU A 89 10.22 9.77 9.50
N ARG A 90 9.18 10.47 9.02
CA ARG A 90 8.54 10.10 7.75
C ARG A 90 9.53 10.17 6.59
N ASN A 91 10.35 11.22 6.52
CA ASN A 91 11.37 11.33 5.47
C ASN A 91 12.44 10.21 5.56
N GLU A 92 12.78 9.78 6.77
CA GLU A 92 13.64 8.63 6.99
C GLU A 92 13.01 7.32 6.49
N ILE A 93 11.73 7.10 6.80
CA ILE A 93 10.99 5.91 6.31
C ILE A 93 10.87 5.92 4.80
N LYS A 94 10.70 7.09 4.16
CA LYS A 94 10.73 7.19 2.69
C LYS A 94 12.06 6.72 2.10
N ARG A 95 13.18 7.15 2.70
CA ARG A 95 14.51 6.70 2.30
C ARG A 95 14.66 5.18 2.49
N ILE A 96 14.24 4.65 3.63
CA ILE A 96 14.29 3.20 3.91
C ILE A 96 13.47 2.43 2.87
N ALA A 97 12.26 2.89 2.53
CA ALA A 97 11.41 2.25 1.54
C ALA A 97 12.06 2.23 0.15
N HIS A 98 12.67 3.35 -0.28
CA HIS A 98 13.43 3.44 -1.52
C HIS A 98 14.62 2.48 -1.54
N ASP A 99 15.49 2.56 -0.53
CA ASP A 99 16.72 1.76 -0.44
C ASP A 99 16.41 0.26 -0.35
N LEU A 100 15.34 -0.12 0.36
CA LEU A 100 14.89 -1.49 0.47
C LEU A 100 14.45 -2.04 -0.89
N LEU A 101 13.65 -1.29 -1.64
CA LEU A 101 13.18 -1.73 -2.95
C LEU A 101 14.31 -1.88 -3.96
N GLU A 102 15.22 -0.91 -4.03
CA GLU A 102 16.39 -0.98 -4.92
C GLU A 102 17.22 -2.25 -4.65
N LYS A 103 17.44 -2.60 -3.38
CA LYS A 103 18.16 -3.83 -3.00
C LYS A 103 17.34 -5.09 -3.28
N LEU A 104 16.02 -5.06 -3.07
CA LEU A 104 15.12 -6.19 -3.33
C LEU A 104 15.07 -6.55 -4.81
N ARG A 105 15.11 -5.57 -5.72
CA ARG A 105 15.11 -5.84 -7.18
C ARG A 105 16.20 -6.83 -7.61
N ALA A 106 17.38 -6.79 -6.97
CA ALA A 106 18.47 -7.73 -7.25
C ALA A 106 18.21 -9.17 -6.76
N LEU A 107 17.30 -9.36 -5.80
CA LEU A 107 16.96 -10.65 -5.21
C LEU A 107 15.68 -11.27 -5.79
N LEU A 108 14.72 -10.45 -6.22
CA LEU A 108 13.40 -10.86 -6.71
C LEU A 108 13.42 -11.35 -8.16
N VAL A 109 14.42 -12.17 -8.50
CA VAL A 109 14.59 -12.80 -9.82
C VAL A 109 13.66 -14.01 -10.01
N ILE A 110 13.73 -14.66 -11.17
CA ILE A 110 12.94 -15.86 -11.53
C ILE A 110 12.99 -16.92 -10.41
N ASP A 111 11.80 -17.40 -10.02
CA ASP A 111 11.61 -18.44 -9.01
C ASP A 111 12.18 -18.15 -7.61
N TRP A 112 12.37 -16.88 -7.24
CA TRP A 112 12.85 -16.52 -5.90
C TRP A 112 11.98 -17.12 -4.78
N ARG A 113 10.65 -17.20 -5.00
CA ARG A 113 9.65 -17.82 -4.10
C ARG A 113 9.72 -19.35 -4.03
N LYS A 114 10.51 -20.02 -4.87
CA LYS A 114 10.72 -21.48 -4.79
C LYS A 114 12.01 -21.83 -4.07
N LYS A 115 12.98 -20.93 -4.03
CA LYS A 115 14.33 -21.17 -3.51
C LYS A 115 14.43 -20.71 -2.05
N GLN A 116 14.51 -21.67 -1.11
CA GLN A 116 14.64 -21.36 0.33
C GLN A 116 15.78 -20.38 0.65
N ARG A 117 16.93 -20.54 -0.03
CA ARG A 117 18.07 -19.62 0.12
C ARG A 117 17.74 -18.19 -0.30
N THR A 118 16.92 -18.00 -1.33
CA THR A 118 16.57 -16.65 -1.81
C THR A 118 15.53 -16.01 -0.90
N LYS A 119 14.53 -16.79 -0.44
CA LYS A 119 13.61 -16.33 0.62
C LYS A 119 14.33 -15.86 1.86
N ALA A 120 15.28 -16.65 2.36
CA ALA A 120 16.08 -16.28 3.52
C ALA A 120 16.87 -14.98 3.30
N ARG A 121 17.44 -14.79 2.09
CA ARG A 121 18.13 -13.52 1.75
C ARG A 121 17.19 -12.32 1.69
N VAL A 122 15.97 -12.50 1.19
CA VAL A 122 14.94 -11.45 1.16
C VAL A 122 14.51 -11.10 2.59
N ASP A 123 14.24 -12.11 3.43
CA ASP A 123 13.88 -11.92 4.83
C ASP A 123 15.00 -11.21 5.62
N SER A 124 16.25 -11.66 5.47
CA SER A 124 17.41 -10.99 6.10
C SER A 124 17.56 -9.55 5.62
N LEU A 125 17.46 -9.29 4.31
CA LEU A 125 17.55 -7.93 3.77
C LEU A 125 16.47 -7.01 4.34
N ILE A 126 15.23 -7.49 4.47
CA ILE A 126 14.15 -6.71 5.07
C ILE A 126 14.49 -6.37 6.51
N LYS A 127 14.89 -7.35 7.32
CA LYS A 127 15.27 -7.13 8.73
C LYS A 127 16.43 -6.14 8.85
N ASP A 128 17.51 -6.36 8.10
CA ASP A 128 18.69 -5.50 8.10
C ASP A 128 18.35 -4.04 7.72
N MET A 129 17.42 -3.84 6.78
CA MET A 129 16.97 -2.49 6.39
C MET A 129 16.05 -1.85 7.43
N LEU A 130 15.17 -2.65 8.04
CA LEU A 130 14.21 -2.16 9.03
C LEU A 130 14.82 -1.98 10.43
N ASP A 131 16.04 -2.45 10.67
CA ASP A 131 16.83 -2.05 11.85
C ASP A 131 17.16 -0.55 11.88
N GLU A 132 17.04 0.15 10.74
CA GLU A 132 17.16 1.61 10.65
C GLU A 132 15.86 2.35 11.03
N LEU A 133 14.78 1.63 11.40
CA LEU A 133 13.53 2.27 11.78
C LEU A 133 13.68 3.09 13.08
N PRO A 134 12.88 4.16 13.24
CA PRO A 134 12.84 4.97 14.46
C PRO A 134 12.53 4.19 15.76
N GLU A 135 12.81 4.80 16.91
CA GLU A 135 12.66 4.18 18.24
C GLU A 135 11.21 3.82 18.63
N GLN A 136 10.21 4.32 17.90
CA GLN A 136 8.81 3.96 18.09
C GLN A 136 8.50 2.50 17.76
N TYR A 137 9.39 1.82 17.02
CA TYR A 137 9.25 0.41 16.67
C TYR A 137 9.93 -0.45 17.74
N ASP A 138 9.18 -0.79 18.79
CA ASP A 138 9.63 -1.79 19.77
C ASP A 138 9.84 -3.17 19.13
N ASP A 139 10.51 -4.09 19.83
CA ASP A 139 10.85 -5.42 19.30
C ASP A 139 9.63 -6.18 18.72
N ALA A 140 8.47 -6.03 19.35
CA ALA A 140 7.25 -6.71 18.93
C ALA A 140 6.68 -6.08 17.64
N LEU A 141 6.61 -4.76 17.59
CA LEU A 141 6.16 -4.02 16.43
C LEU A 141 7.12 -4.17 15.25
N TRP A 142 8.43 -4.03 15.48
CA TRP A 142 9.47 -4.26 14.47
C TRP A 142 9.34 -5.64 13.83
N SER A 143 9.18 -6.69 14.65
CA SER A 143 9.05 -8.06 14.17
C SER A 143 7.81 -8.24 13.29
N ARG A 144 6.65 -7.72 13.71
CA ARG A 144 5.43 -7.72 12.89
C ARG A 144 5.58 -6.90 11.62
N THR A 145 6.24 -5.75 11.68
CA THR A 145 6.46 -4.89 10.50
C THR A 145 7.34 -5.61 9.49
N CYS A 146 8.41 -6.29 9.92
CA CYS A 146 9.23 -7.13 9.04
C CYS A 146 8.41 -8.22 8.35
N GLU A 147 7.57 -8.93 9.10
CA GLU A 147 6.69 -9.97 8.56
C GLU A 147 5.71 -9.38 7.53
N ARG A 148 5.08 -8.24 7.84
CA ARG A 148 4.14 -7.57 6.94
C ARG A 148 4.81 -7.12 5.64
N VAL A 149 6.01 -6.54 5.72
CA VAL A 149 6.79 -6.16 4.53
C VAL A 149 7.16 -7.41 3.73
N TYR A 150 7.60 -8.48 4.37
CA TYR A 150 7.91 -9.73 3.69
C TYR A 150 6.69 -10.32 2.98
N LEU A 151 5.53 -10.36 3.62
CA LEU A 151 4.28 -10.84 3.03
C LEU A 151 3.84 -9.97 1.85
N HIS A 152 3.96 -8.66 1.97
CA HIS A 152 3.71 -7.73 0.87
C HIS A 152 4.62 -8.06 -0.33
N VAL A 153 5.93 -8.19 -0.11
CA VAL A 153 6.88 -8.55 -1.16
C VAL A 153 6.58 -9.95 -1.75
N TYR A 154 6.17 -10.90 -0.92
CA TYR A 154 5.84 -12.25 -1.37
C TYR A 154 4.58 -12.30 -2.26
N ASP A 155 3.58 -11.50 -1.92
CA ASP A 155 2.31 -11.40 -2.66
C ASP A 155 2.47 -10.59 -3.95
N LYS A 156 3.10 -9.43 -3.88
CA LYS A 156 3.14 -8.45 -4.97
C LYS A 156 4.19 -8.74 -6.05
N TYR A 157 5.18 -9.57 -5.76
CA TYR A 157 6.29 -9.86 -6.68
C TYR A 157 6.35 -11.33 -7.01
N ALA A 158 5.85 -11.67 -8.19
CA ALA A 158 5.74 -13.06 -8.57
C ALA A 158 7.10 -13.72 -8.87
N GLY A 159 8.10 -12.89 -9.18
CA GLY A 159 9.32 -13.24 -9.91
C GLY A 159 9.20 -12.84 -11.38
N GLU A 160 10.29 -12.97 -12.15
CA GLU A 160 10.30 -12.69 -13.62
C GLU A 160 10.03 -11.22 -14.02
N GLY A 161 10.18 -10.27 -13.09
CA GLY A 161 9.82 -8.87 -13.34
C GLY A 161 8.30 -8.62 -13.36
N VAL A 162 7.49 -9.64 -13.06
CA VAL A 162 6.03 -9.49 -12.96
C VAL A 162 5.66 -9.05 -11.55
N SER A 163 5.08 -7.86 -11.44
CA SER A 163 4.52 -7.30 -10.21
C SER A 163 3.18 -6.62 -10.47
N VAL A 164 2.42 -6.32 -9.41
CA VAL A 164 1.19 -5.51 -9.52
C VAL A 164 1.46 -4.05 -9.93
N TYR A 165 2.74 -3.64 -9.93
CA TYR A 165 3.19 -2.28 -10.23
C TYR A 165 3.54 -2.07 -11.71
N GLY A 166 3.69 -3.16 -12.48
CA GLY A 166 4.09 -3.12 -13.91
C GLY A 166 5.35 -3.91 -14.17
#